data_AF-A0A661SKT3-F1
#
_entry.id   AF-A0A661SKT3-F1
#
_cell.length_a   1.000
_cell.length_b   1.000
_cell.length_c   1.000
_cell.angle_alpha   90.00
_cell.angle_beta   90.00
_cell.angle_gamma   90.00
#
_symmetry.space_group_name_H-M   'P 1'
#
loop_
_entity.id
_entity.type
_entity.pdbx_description
1 polymer ?
#
loop_
_entity_poly.entity_id
_entity_poly.type
_entity_poly.pdbx_seq_one_letter_code
_entity_poly.pdbx_strand_id
1 'polypeptide(L)'
;MFGRARFGLTRSVRIDKSEPPPAGTWAERVFCEKGGRRAEKCPERAHLSCAVRERASHELQESDKKGKAGFLLIRFPRSFCSDRTTRLNLTSNIKGGNVISKKSLALIIIVAMASVLCFSHFAGAHSGDEDAMGCHICETNCEQWGLEEGEYHCDDTEADSGNLITSKLWIKAVINTDEKGPVKAVWKRGGQDATAAGDTVIWGYFHASPDDVTWGSEENPDLFVKIWFDRSGRVDVNFFHVSVPEIEVYSDYPYDGVPDEHGTTTMTTRYIRQYYLDGQSNMEENSEDGKPLEDAAYYPEGNPPGYSATDRLRIGTLINTVENGPIEAIWHKGGESDTADGHRVLWGHFYASPDDVNWGSKNNPDLFVKVWFDASGRVDVNYFHVSVPDIEVYSDLPDRESYNEKGTTIMENRYIRHEYHQYEVVKLETDYGDIMMWVYDQTPLHKANFMRLVKTGFYDNTIFHRVIDDFMIQGGAYRSGTWEGDNPDLINAEIDSQFTHVYGAVGAARTSDNVNPERKSSGSQFYIVENSNGTPHLNMNYTVFGQVIDGMNVVEDIADVETNESDRPLQDVYLREASTVMLTAEELLENYNVNVLVQ
;
A
#
# COMPACT_ATOMS: atom_id res chain seq x y z
N MET A 1 28.76 -19.71 42.75
CA MET A 1 27.34 -20.00 42.52
C MET A 1 26.77 -18.89 41.64
N PHE A 2 26.14 -19.32 40.54
CA PHE A 2 25.29 -18.58 39.59
C PHE A 2 25.84 -17.31 38.93
N GLY A 3 26.56 -17.52 37.81
CA GLY A 3 26.77 -16.54 36.76
C GLY A 3 25.66 -16.60 35.70
N ARG A 4 25.22 -15.42 35.27
CA ARG A 4 24.23 -15.17 34.21
C ARG A 4 24.77 -15.56 32.83
N ALA A 5 23.99 -16.29 32.04
CA ALA A 5 24.27 -16.49 30.62
C ALA A 5 23.59 -15.37 29.80
N ARG A 6 24.38 -14.69 28.97
CA ARG A 6 23.94 -13.82 27.87
C ARG A 6 23.64 -14.70 26.65
N PHE A 7 22.56 -14.40 25.94
CA PHE A 7 22.35 -14.87 24.57
C PHE A 7 23.01 -13.88 23.61
N GLY A 8 23.87 -14.40 22.73
CA GLY A 8 24.45 -13.69 21.60
C GLY A 8 24.60 -14.70 20.47
N LEU A 9 23.87 -14.49 19.38
CA LEU A 9 23.99 -15.22 18.13
C LEU A 9 24.90 -14.39 17.21
N THR A 10 26.13 -14.88 17.00
CA THR A 10 26.94 -14.55 15.84
C THR A 10 27.59 -15.84 15.35
N ARG A 11 27.38 -16.15 14.07
CA ARG A 11 28.31 -17.01 13.32
C ARG A 11 28.39 -16.57 11.87
N SER A 12 29.47 -15.86 11.59
CA SER A 12 30.13 -15.76 10.30
C SER A 12 30.52 -17.15 9.79
N VAL A 13 30.28 -17.44 8.51
CA VAL A 13 30.90 -18.56 7.78
C VAL A 13 31.79 -17.96 6.69
N ARG A 14 33.08 -18.28 6.77
CA ARG A 14 34.09 -17.95 5.77
C ARG A 14 33.91 -18.84 4.54
N ILE A 15 34.01 -18.21 3.38
CA ILE A 15 34.24 -18.84 2.08
C ILE A 15 35.72 -19.23 2.01
N ASP A 16 36.02 -20.46 1.62
CA ASP A 16 37.35 -20.85 1.15
C ASP A 16 37.21 -21.43 -0.26
N LYS A 17 37.96 -20.85 -1.21
CA LYS A 17 38.05 -21.26 -2.62
C LYS A 17 39.41 -21.95 -2.81
N SER A 18 39.44 -23.21 -3.24
CA SER A 18 40.55 -23.75 -4.03
C SER A 18 40.22 -25.09 -4.73
N GLU A 19 39.98 -24.96 -6.03
CA GLU A 19 40.29 -25.86 -7.18
C GLU A 19 39.65 -27.27 -7.39
N PRO A 20 39.49 -27.70 -8.67
CA PRO A 20 38.49 -28.70 -9.10
C PRO A 20 39.08 -30.07 -9.53
N PRO A 21 38.23 -31.09 -9.76
CA PRO A 21 38.57 -32.20 -10.65
C PRO A 21 37.49 -32.47 -11.76
N PRO A 22 37.81 -33.30 -12.77
CA PRO A 22 37.55 -33.00 -14.20
C PRO A 22 36.29 -33.62 -14.81
N ALA A 23 36.04 -33.21 -16.06
CA ALA A 23 35.05 -33.72 -17.01
C ALA A 23 35.02 -35.26 -17.16
N GLY A 24 33.82 -35.80 -17.39
CA GLY A 24 33.62 -37.19 -17.82
C GLY A 24 32.16 -37.63 -17.79
N THR A 25 31.49 -37.45 -18.93
CA THR A 25 30.20 -38.05 -19.30
C THR A 25 30.29 -39.58 -19.33
N TRP A 26 29.34 -40.29 -18.70
CA TRP A 26 28.89 -41.62 -19.17
C TRP A 26 27.40 -41.81 -18.87
N ALA A 27 26.65 -42.03 -19.96
CA ALA A 27 25.24 -42.34 -20.01
C ALA A 27 24.94 -43.76 -19.52
N GLU A 28 23.76 -43.99 -18.93
CA GLU A 28 23.15 -45.32 -18.89
C GLU A 28 21.72 -45.32 -19.43
N ARG A 29 21.48 -46.36 -20.23
CA ARG A 29 20.38 -46.53 -21.17
C ARG A 29 19.13 -47.09 -20.50
N VAL A 30 18.01 -46.65 -21.04
CA VAL A 30 16.68 -47.25 -20.93
C VAL A 30 16.72 -48.74 -21.33
N PHE A 31 16.12 -49.60 -20.52
CA PHE A 31 15.59 -50.89 -20.94
C PHE A 31 14.11 -51.00 -20.55
N CYS A 32 13.25 -51.17 -21.55
CA CYS A 32 11.88 -51.65 -21.40
C CYS A 32 11.84 -53.15 -21.72
N GLU A 33 11.22 -53.96 -20.87
CA GLU A 33 10.71 -55.29 -21.25
C GLU A 33 9.19 -55.37 -21.13
N LYS A 34 8.59 -55.92 -22.19
CA LYS A 34 7.16 -56.18 -22.39
C LYS A 34 6.73 -57.47 -21.70
N GLY A 35 5.60 -57.43 -21.00
CA GLY A 35 4.79 -58.61 -20.68
C GLY A 35 3.31 -58.28 -20.70
N GLY A 36 2.63 -58.53 -21.82
CA GLY A 36 1.23 -58.14 -22.04
C GLY A 36 0.17 -59.14 -21.58
N ARG A 37 -1.03 -58.64 -21.27
CA ARG A 37 -2.32 -59.07 -21.85
C ARG A 37 -3.44 -58.07 -21.52
N ARG A 38 -4.39 -57.95 -22.45
CA ARG A 38 -5.38 -56.88 -22.67
C ARG A 38 -6.61 -56.89 -21.73
N ALA A 39 -7.07 -55.65 -21.49
CA ALA A 39 -8.44 -55.11 -21.52
C ALA A 39 -9.47 -55.52 -20.44
N GLU A 40 -10.05 -54.51 -19.78
CA GLU A 40 -11.49 -54.22 -19.86
C GLU A 40 -11.81 -52.78 -19.38
N LYS A 41 -12.78 -52.15 -20.05
CA LYS A 41 -13.33 -50.81 -19.81
C LYS A 41 -14.25 -50.78 -18.58
N CYS A 42 -14.36 -49.59 -17.95
CA CYS A 42 -15.59 -48.84 -17.56
C CYS A 42 -15.41 -48.11 -16.20
N PRO A 43 -16.23 -47.09 -15.86
CA PRO A 43 -16.71 -45.93 -16.63
C PRO A 43 -16.64 -44.61 -15.80
N GLU A 44 -17.06 -43.50 -16.42
CA GLU A 44 -17.30 -42.18 -15.80
C GLU A 44 -18.34 -42.20 -14.65
N ARG A 45 -18.18 -41.22 -13.74
CA ARG A 45 -19.13 -40.70 -12.73
C ARG A 45 -19.66 -41.67 -11.68
N ALA A 46 -19.09 -41.56 -10.47
CA ALA A 46 -19.82 -41.81 -9.23
C ALA A 46 -19.41 -40.76 -8.17
N HIS A 47 -20.31 -39.83 -7.89
CA HIS A 47 -20.28 -39.05 -6.65
C HIS A 47 -20.35 -40.01 -5.46
N LEU A 48 -19.38 -39.93 -4.54
CA LEU A 48 -19.46 -40.57 -3.23
C LEU A 48 -18.95 -39.59 -2.17
N SER A 49 -19.92 -38.94 -1.52
CA SER A 49 -19.72 -38.30 -0.23
C SER A 49 -19.35 -39.36 0.81
N CYS A 50 -18.20 -39.24 1.46
CA CYS A 50 -17.87 -40.09 2.60
C CYS A 50 -17.36 -39.22 3.76
N ALA A 51 -18.23 -39.05 4.75
CA ALA A 51 -17.92 -38.53 6.07
C ALA A 51 -16.97 -39.51 6.81
N VAL A 52 -15.84 -39.01 7.32
CA VAL A 52 -14.94 -39.80 8.16
C VAL A 52 -15.24 -39.52 9.63
N ARG A 53 -15.69 -40.57 10.33
CA ARG A 53 -15.70 -40.67 11.80
C ARG A 53 -14.35 -41.19 12.26
N GLU A 54 -13.62 -40.42 13.05
CA GLU A 54 -12.38 -40.86 13.69
C GLU A 54 -12.65 -41.79 14.89
N ARG A 55 -11.98 -42.95 14.92
CA ARG A 55 -11.67 -43.69 16.16
C ARG A 55 -10.28 -44.32 16.02
N ALA A 56 -9.33 -43.87 16.83
CA ALA A 56 -8.07 -44.58 17.06
C ALA A 56 -8.24 -45.62 18.19
N SER A 57 -7.72 -46.84 18.01
CA SER A 57 -7.62 -47.86 19.06
C SER A 57 -6.15 -48.09 19.42
N HIS A 58 -5.83 -48.17 20.72
CA HIS A 58 -4.48 -48.42 21.25
C HIS A 58 -4.34 -49.82 21.84
N GLU A 59 -3.27 -50.55 21.50
CA GLU A 59 -2.78 -51.71 22.25
C GLU A 59 -1.36 -51.42 22.76
N LEU A 60 -1.12 -51.70 24.05
CA LEU A 60 0.18 -51.65 24.71
C LEU A 60 0.61 -53.08 25.03
N GLN A 61 1.79 -53.51 24.57
CA GLN A 61 2.44 -54.72 25.06
C GLN A 61 3.58 -54.35 26.03
N GLU A 62 3.51 -54.86 27.25
CA GLU A 62 4.61 -54.85 28.22
C GLU A 62 5.59 -56.00 27.93
N SER A 63 6.90 -55.73 27.97
CA SER A 63 7.91 -56.78 28.11
C SER A 63 8.91 -56.41 29.19
N ASP A 64 9.04 -57.31 30.16
CA ASP A 64 9.69 -57.17 31.44
C ASP A 64 11.21 -57.53 31.38
N LYS A 65 11.98 -56.90 32.28
CA LYS A 65 13.33 -57.30 32.77
C LYS A 65 14.51 -57.40 31.79
N LYS A 66 15.19 -56.26 31.60
CA LYS A 66 16.63 -55.98 31.81
C LYS A 66 17.03 -54.80 30.92
N GLY A 67 17.54 -53.73 31.54
CA GLY A 67 17.70 -52.41 30.93
C GLY A 67 18.24 -52.41 29.49
N LYS A 68 17.34 -52.16 28.53
CA LYS A 68 17.59 -51.62 27.19
C LYS A 68 16.36 -50.80 26.78
N ALA A 69 16.58 -49.72 26.03
CA ALA A 69 15.59 -48.74 25.59
C ALA A 69 14.36 -49.40 24.92
N GLY A 70 13.16 -49.00 25.32
CA GLY A 70 11.91 -49.39 24.67
C GLY A 70 11.60 -48.52 23.46
N PHE A 71 11.01 -49.12 22.42
CA PHE A 71 10.58 -48.42 21.20
C PHE A 71 9.05 -48.33 21.17
N LEU A 72 8.51 -47.15 20.85
CA LEU A 72 7.08 -46.97 20.59
C LEU A 72 6.85 -47.09 19.08
N LEU A 73 6.01 -48.04 18.67
CA LEU A 73 5.61 -48.27 17.28
C LEU A 73 4.19 -47.75 17.07
N ILE A 74 4.03 -46.71 16.27
CA ILE A 74 2.72 -46.19 15.83
C ILE A 74 2.54 -46.60 14.37
N ARG A 75 1.48 -47.36 14.05
CA ARG A 75 1.13 -47.75 12.68
C ARG A 75 -0.01 -46.85 12.17
N PHE A 76 0.18 -46.23 11.02
CA PHE A 76 -0.88 -45.54 10.28
C PHE A 76 -1.40 -46.42 9.13
N PRO A 77 -2.69 -46.35 8.77
CA PRO A 77 -3.23 -47.06 7.61
C PRO A 77 -2.67 -46.51 6.29
N ARG A 78 -2.44 -47.41 5.32
CA ARG A 78 -1.92 -47.09 3.97
C ARG A 78 -2.96 -46.30 3.14
N SER A 79 -2.60 -45.13 2.65
CA SER A 79 -3.18 -44.54 1.44
C SER A 79 -2.27 -44.85 0.24
N PHE A 80 -2.90 -45.12 -0.90
CA PHE A 80 -2.30 -45.70 -2.11
C PHE A 80 -1.42 -44.69 -2.88
N CYS A 81 -0.35 -45.21 -3.49
CA CYS A 81 0.60 -44.57 -4.42
C CYS A 81 1.60 -43.54 -3.85
N SER A 82 2.64 -44.04 -3.18
CA SER A 82 3.98 -43.44 -3.18
C SER A 82 4.98 -44.46 -2.60
N ASP A 83 5.95 -44.87 -3.41
CA ASP A 83 6.94 -45.90 -3.10
C ASP A 83 8.17 -45.29 -2.40
N ARG A 84 7.96 -44.65 -1.23
CA ARG A 84 9.04 -44.29 -0.30
C ARG A 84 8.57 -44.39 1.15
N THR A 85 9.08 -45.38 1.89
CA THR A 85 8.95 -45.41 3.36
C THR A 85 9.82 -44.33 4.00
N THR A 86 9.22 -43.22 4.45
CA THR A 86 9.92 -42.26 5.32
C THR A 86 10.05 -42.85 6.73
N ARG A 87 11.25 -43.27 7.13
CA ARG A 87 11.55 -43.64 8.52
C ARG A 87 11.87 -42.38 9.33
N LEU A 88 10.96 -41.96 10.20
CA LEU A 88 11.26 -40.99 11.25
C LEU A 88 11.98 -41.69 12.41
N ASN A 89 13.29 -41.48 12.52
CA ASN A 89 14.08 -41.90 13.68
C ASN A 89 14.13 -40.77 14.70
N LEU A 90 13.33 -40.88 15.77
CA LEU A 90 13.46 -40.01 16.95
C LEU A 90 14.43 -40.66 17.93
N THR A 91 15.65 -40.12 18.05
CA THR A 91 16.59 -40.48 19.13
C THR A 91 16.60 -39.38 20.19
N SER A 92 16.08 -39.66 21.39
CA SER A 92 16.30 -38.82 22.58
C SER A 92 17.38 -39.43 23.48
N ASN A 93 18.46 -38.70 23.73
CA ASN A 93 19.50 -39.09 24.69
C ASN A 93 19.16 -38.47 26.07
N ILE A 94 18.57 -39.23 26.98
CA ILE A 94 18.27 -38.76 28.35
C ILE A 94 19.27 -39.44 29.31
N LYS A 95 20.27 -38.69 29.77
CA LYS A 95 21.11 -39.08 30.91
C LYS A 95 20.54 -38.45 32.19
N GLY A 96 20.14 -39.29 33.14
CA GLY A 96 19.66 -38.89 34.47
C GLY A 96 18.27 -39.43 34.74
N GLY A 97 18.17 -40.38 35.68
CA GLY A 97 16.94 -41.12 35.96
C GLY A 97 15.87 -40.29 36.64
N ASN A 98 14.96 -39.71 35.85
CA ASN A 98 13.67 -39.23 36.33
C ASN A 98 12.54 -39.71 35.39
N VAL A 99 11.54 -40.33 35.98
CA VAL A 99 10.36 -40.90 35.32
C VAL A 99 9.46 -39.77 34.80
N ILE A 100 9.19 -39.75 33.50
CA ILE A 100 8.29 -38.76 32.86
C ILE A 100 6.84 -39.05 33.30
N SER A 101 6.15 -38.05 33.87
CA SER A 101 4.76 -38.21 34.30
C SER A 101 3.81 -38.36 33.10
N LYS A 102 2.68 -39.08 33.27
CA LYS A 102 1.65 -39.26 32.23
C LYS A 102 1.14 -37.93 31.62
N LYS A 103 1.14 -36.85 32.39
CA LYS A 103 0.74 -35.50 31.91
C LYS A 103 1.76 -34.90 30.94
N SER A 104 3.05 -35.16 31.17
CA SER A 104 4.14 -34.67 30.31
C SER A 104 4.21 -35.44 28.99
N LEU A 105 3.84 -36.73 28.98
CA LEU A 105 3.75 -37.51 27.74
C LEU A 105 2.54 -37.09 26.88
N ALA A 106 1.41 -36.77 27.51
CA ALA A 106 0.24 -36.23 26.81
C ALA A 106 0.54 -34.89 26.13
N LEU A 107 1.33 -34.02 26.78
CA LEU A 107 1.75 -32.74 26.20
C LEU A 107 2.66 -32.94 24.97
N ILE A 108 3.58 -33.90 25.01
CA ILE A 108 4.45 -34.23 23.85
C ILE A 108 3.63 -34.79 22.69
N ILE A 109 2.60 -35.61 22.96
CA ILE A 109 1.70 -36.14 21.92
C ILE A 109 0.84 -35.03 21.33
N ILE A 110 0.36 -34.08 22.13
CA ILE A 110 -0.39 -32.91 21.64
C ILE A 110 0.52 -32.02 20.77
N VAL A 111 1.77 -31.79 21.16
CA VAL A 111 2.74 -31.03 20.36
C VAL A 111 3.07 -31.78 19.05
N ALA A 112 3.22 -33.10 19.07
CA ALA A 112 3.45 -33.91 17.87
C ALA A 112 2.22 -33.94 16.94
N MET A 113 1.00 -34.01 17.48
CA MET A 113 -0.24 -33.92 16.69
C MET A 113 -0.44 -32.52 16.10
N ALA A 114 -0.13 -31.45 16.85
CA ALA A 114 -0.13 -30.08 16.35
C ALA A 114 0.92 -29.89 15.24
N SER A 115 2.07 -30.58 15.34
CA SER A 115 3.08 -30.58 14.27
C SER A 115 2.53 -31.22 12.99
N VAL A 116 1.81 -32.35 13.09
CA VAL A 116 1.24 -33.04 11.92
C VAL A 116 0.05 -32.29 11.32
N LEU A 117 -0.76 -31.59 12.13
CA LEU A 117 -1.85 -30.73 11.65
C LEU A 117 -1.35 -29.42 11.01
N CYS A 118 -0.17 -28.93 11.40
CA CYS A 118 0.51 -27.82 10.72
C CYS A 118 1.18 -28.21 9.38
N PHE A 119 1.27 -29.51 9.06
CA PHE A 119 1.79 -29.99 7.76
C PHE A 119 0.70 -30.26 6.71
N SER A 120 -0.59 -30.08 7.04
CA SER A 120 -1.69 -30.21 6.07
C SER A 120 -1.86 -28.99 5.13
N HIS A 121 -1.01 -27.96 5.23
CA HIS A 121 -1.01 -26.81 4.30
C HIS A 121 0.02 -26.91 3.17
N PHE A 122 0.73 -28.03 3.06
CA PHE A 122 1.55 -28.33 1.87
C PHE A 122 0.88 -29.45 1.08
N ALA A 123 -0.23 -29.12 0.40
CA ALA A 123 -0.57 -29.83 -0.82
C ALA A 123 0.43 -29.36 -1.88
N GLY A 124 1.51 -30.13 -2.08
CA GLY A 124 2.39 -29.92 -3.22
C GLY A 124 1.58 -30.04 -4.51
N ALA A 125 1.83 -29.15 -5.46
CA ALA A 125 1.19 -29.12 -6.76
C ALA A 125 1.31 -30.48 -7.48
N HIS A 126 0.30 -30.76 -8.31
CA HIS A 126 0.17 -31.96 -9.10
C HIS A 126 1.21 -31.97 -10.23
N SER A 127 1.94 -33.08 -10.41
CA SER A 127 2.73 -33.31 -11.63
C SER A 127 1.79 -33.59 -12.81
N GLY A 128 1.38 -32.56 -13.54
CA GLY A 128 0.79 -32.67 -14.89
C GLY A 128 1.88 -32.94 -15.94
N ASP A 129 1.47 -33.24 -17.18
CA ASP A 129 2.40 -33.30 -18.32
C ASP A 129 2.90 -31.88 -18.63
N GLU A 130 3.99 -31.48 -17.97
CA GLU A 130 4.72 -30.24 -18.24
C GLU A 130 5.39 -30.30 -19.63
N ASP A 131 5.44 -29.17 -20.34
CA ASP A 131 6.22 -29.04 -21.55
C ASP A 131 7.74 -28.97 -21.26
N ALA A 132 8.55 -28.79 -22.30
CA ALA A 132 10.00 -28.71 -22.14
C ALA A 132 10.48 -27.50 -21.31
N MET A 133 9.60 -26.55 -21.01
CA MET A 133 9.86 -25.33 -20.25
C MET A 133 9.27 -25.39 -18.83
N GLY A 134 8.71 -26.54 -18.40
CA GLY A 134 8.07 -26.68 -17.08
C GLY A 134 6.68 -26.04 -17.02
N CYS A 135 6.06 -25.79 -18.17
CA CYS A 135 4.78 -25.11 -18.30
C CYS A 135 3.63 -26.09 -18.54
N HIS A 136 2.45 -25.76 -18.03
CA HIS A 136 1.25 -26.56 -18.17
C HIS A 136 -0.03 -25.70 -18.16
N ILE A 137 -1.13 -26.28 -18.62
CA ILE A 137 -2.46 -25.68 -18.55
C ILE A 137 -3.07 -26.00 -17.19
N CYS A 138 -3.59 -24.99 -16.49
CA CYS A 138 -4.24 -25.20 -15.22
C CYS A 138 -5.61 -25.88 -15.41
N GLU A 139 -5.75 -27.12 -14.91
CA GLU A 139 -6.99 -27.89 -15.02
C GLU A 139 -7.73 -28.06 -13.67
N THR A 140 -7.04 -27.90 -12.53
CA THR A 140 -7.65 -28.10 -11.20
C THR A 140 -7.05 -27.15 -10.16
N ASN A 141 -7.86 -26.72 -9.20
CA ASN A 141 -7.48 -25.82 -8.10
C ASN A 141 -6.90 -24.46 -8.56
N CYS A 142 -7.17 -24.03 -9.79
CA CYS A 142 -6.61 -22.82 -10.41
C CYS A 142 -6.88 -21.55 -9.60
N GLU A 143 -8.10 -21.41 -9.10
CA GLU A 143 -8.54 -20.25 -8.30
C GLU A 143 -7.71 -20.09 -7.01
N GLN A 144 -7.21 -21.19 -6.43
CA GLN A 144 -6.34 -21.13 -5.24
C GLN A 144 -4.97 -20.53 -5.54
N TRP A 145 -4.54 -20.57 -6.80
CA TRP A 145 -3.27 -20.04 -7.28
C TRP A 145 -3.46 -18.74 -8.08
N GLY A 146 -4.67 -18.16 -8.05
CA GLY A 146 -4.99 -16.93 -8.78
C GLY A 146 -5.06 -17.09 -10.29
N LEU A 147 -5.22 -18.33 -10.78
CA LEU A 147 -5.28 -18.67 -12.20
C LEU A 147 -6.71 -19.06 -12.62
N GLU A 148 -7.04 -18.88 -13.89
CA GLU A 148 -8.29 -19.36 -14.49
C GLU A 148 -8.15 -20.83 -14.98
N GLU A 149 -9.26 -21.58 -14.98
CA GLU A 149 -9.28 -22.94 -15.55
C GLU A 149 -9.04 -22.84 -17.07
N GLY A 150 -7.97 -23.49 -17.55
CA GLY A 150 -7.48 -23.38 -18.92
C GLY A 150 -6.31 -22.40 -19.12
N GLU A 151 -5.84 -21.73 -18.07
CA GLU A 151 -4.71 -20.79 -18.14
C GLU A 151 -3.36 -21.52 -18.25
N TYR A 152 -2.52 -21.11 -19.21
CA TYR A 152 -1.17 -21.65 -19.40
C TYR A 152 -0.17 -20.94 -18.48
N HIS A 153 0.52 -21.68 -17.61
CA HIS A 153 1.48 -21.14 -16.64
C HIS A 153 2.65 -22.11 -16.43
N CYS A 154 3.71 -21.68 -15.75
CA CYS A 154 4.93 -22.47 -15.56
C CYS A 154 5.28 -22.66 -14.08
N ASP A 155 5.70 -23.87 -13.70
CA ASP A 155 6.17 -24.15 -12.35
C ASP A 155 7.56 -23.52 -12.14
N ASP A 156 7.64 -22.58 -11.20
CA ASP A 156 8.83 -21.77 -10.86
C ASP A 156 10.00 -22.63 -10.33
N THR A 157 10.73 -23.30 -11.23
CA THR A 157 12.03 -23.91 -10.90
C THR A 157 13.24 -23.13 -11.42
N GLU A 158 13.04 -21.95 -12.03
CA GLU A 158 14.10 -20.93 -12.12
C GLU A 158 13.56 -19.56 -11.68
N ALA A 159 14.22 -18.99 -10.68
CA ALA A 159 13.92 -17.72 -10.01
C ALA A 159 14.12 -16.46 -10.89
N ASP A 160 13.99 -16.60 -12.21
CA ASP A 160 14.24 -15.57 -13.23
C ASP A 160 13.15 -15.52 -14.33
N SER A 161 12.12 -16.37 -14.24
CA SER A 161 11.00 -16.43 -15.19
C SER A 161 10.20 -15.13 -15.14
N GLY A 162 10.18 -14.33 -16.21
CA GLY A 162 9.22 -13.23 -16.36
C GLY A 162 7.81 -13.75 -16.60
N ASN A 163 7.02 -13.03 -17.37
CA ASN A 163 5.60 -13.33 -17.57
C ASN A 163 5.31 -13.56 -19.06
N LEU A 164 4.84 -14.76 -19.40
CA LEU A 164 4.31 -15.04 -20.73
C LEU A 164 2.92 -14.40 -20.88
N ILE A 165 2.85 -13.32 -21.66
CA ILE A 165 1.61 -12.60 -21.93
C ILE A 165 0.78 -13.32 -23.00
N THR A 166 1.48 -13.90 -23.96
CA THR A 166 0.93 -14.81 -24.96
C THR A 166 1.84 -16.03 -25.08
N SER A 167 1.51 -16.97 -25.95
CA SER A 167 2.40 -18.11 -26.25
C SER A 167 3.74 -17.71 -26.89
N LYS A 168 3.96 -16.42 -27.19
CA LYS A 168 5.16 -15.90 -27.85
C LYS A 168 5.70 -14.61 -27.25
N LEU A 169 4.90 -13.84 -26.53
CA LEU A 169 5.35 -12.58 -25.94
C LEU A 169 5.63 -12.79 -24.46
N TRP A 170 6.84 -12.43 -24.05
CA TRP A 170 7.28 -12.46 -22.66
C TRP A 170 7.66 -11.05 -22.19
N ILE A 171 7.34 -10.70 -20.94
CA ILE A 171 7.74 -9.43 -20.33
C ILE A 171 8.19 -9.61 -18.87
N LYS A 172 9.06 -8.73 -18.38
CA LYS A 172 9.50 -8.72 -16.98
C LYS A 172 9.78 -7.29 -16.53
N ALA A 173 9.60 -7.04 -15.23
CA ALA A 173 10.07 -5.82 -14.58
C ALA A 173 10.80 -6.16 -13.26
N VAL A 174 11.83 -5.36 -12.95
CA VAL A 174 12.62 -5.44 -11.71
C VAL A 174 12.65 -4.05 -11.08
N ILE A 175 12.18 -3.95 -9.85
CA ILE A 175 12.08 -2.69 -9.10
C ILE A 175 13.30 -2.57 -8.19
N ASN A 176 14.05 -1.47 -8.30
CA ASN A 176 15.23 -1.22 -7.48
C ASN A 176 14.84 -0.58 -6.15
N THR A 177 14.56 -1.40 -5.14
CA THR A 177 14.07 -0.95 -3.83
C THR A 177 15.19 -0.59 -2.86
N ASP A 178 14.95 0.36 -1.97
CA ASP A 178 15.88 0.67 -0.87
C ASP A 178 15.87 -0.40 0.23
N GLU A 179 14.74 -1.09 0.44
CA GLU A 179 14.56 -2.06 1.53
C GLU A 179 15.29 -3.38 1.28
N LYS A 180 15.15 -3.95 0.07
CA LYS A 180 15.69 -5.27 -0.29
C LYS A 180 16.64 -5.24 -1.49
N GLY A 181 16.88 -4.08 -2.09
CA GLY A 181 17.57 -3.99 -3.39
C GLY A 181 16.62 -4.34 -4.55
N PRO A 182 17.14 -4.86 -5.67
CA PRO A 182 16.31 -5.26 -6.81
C PRO A 182 15.34 -6.39 -6.44
N VAL A 183 14.05 -6.19 -6.66
CA VAL A 183 12.99 -7.20 -6.47
C VAL A 183 12.21 -7.38 -7.76
N LYS A 184 11.75 -8.61 -8.03
CA LYS A 184 10.90 -8.89 -9.19
C LYS A 184 9.53 -8.25 -8.98
N ALA A 185 9.06 -7.50 -9.97
CA ALA A 185 7.72 -6.95 -9.94
C ALA A 185 6.69 -8.02 -10.31
N VAL A 186 5.52 -7.97 -9.69
CA VAL A 186 4.39 -8.88 -9.94
C VAL A 186 3.55 -8.30 -11.08
N TRP A 187 3.31 -9.10 -12.12
CA TRP A 187 2.46 -8.71 -13.25
C TRP A 187 0.98 -8.93 -12.93
N LYS A 188 0.16 -7.93 -13.23
CA LYS A 188 -1.29 -8.05 -13.23
C LYS A 188 -1.87 -7.66 -14.58
N ARG A 189 -2.62 -8.58 -15.19
CA ARG A 189 -3.40 -8.29 -16.41
C ARG A 189 -4.60 -7.42 -16.04
N GLY A 190 -4.74 -6.29 -16.72
CA GLY A 190 -5.87 -5.37 -16.55
C GLY A 190 -7.01 -5.64 -17.53
N GLY A 191 -6.68 -5.95 -18.78
CA GLY A 191 -7.69 -6.27 -19.79
C GLY A 191 -7.11 -6.56 -21.18
N GLN A 192 -8.00 -7.00 -22.07
CA GLN A 192 -7.68 -7.26 -23.47
C GLN A 192 -8.85 -6.85 -24.35
N ASP A 193 -8.56 -6.32 -25.53
CA ASP A 193 -9.54 -5.99 -26.55
C ASP A 193 -9.02 -6.26 -27.96
N ALA A 194 -9.92 -6.33 -28.94
CA ALA A 194 -9.60 -6.47 -30.35
C ALA A 194 -10.33 -5.40 -31.16
N THR A 195 -9.58 -4.63 -31.95
CA THR A 195 -10.16 -3.59 -32.81
C THR A 195 -10.87 -4.25 -33.99
N ALA A 196 -11.90 -3.59 -34.53
CA ALA A 196 -12.57 -4.03 -35.77
C ALA A 196 -11.61 -4.18 -36.96
N ALA A 197 -10.47 -3.52 -36.86
CA ALA A 197 -9.40 -3.47 -37.81
C ALA A 197 -8.53 -4.74 -37.79
N GLY A 198 -8.63 -5.55 -36.72
CA GLY A 198 -7.89 -6.80 -36.52
C GLY A 198 -6.65 -6.67 -35.63
N ASP A 199 -6.46 -5.51 -35.00
CA ASP A 199 -5.38 -5.28 -34.05
C ASP A 199 -5.83 -5.80 -32.66
N THR A 200 -4.92 -6.33 -31.86
CA THR A 200 -5.22 -6.80 -30.50
C THR A 200 -4.46 -5.95 -29.48
N VAL A 201 -5.12 -5.55 -28.41
CA VAL A 201 -4.53 -4.79 -27.31
C VAL A 201 -4.60 -5.61 -26.04
N ILE A 202 -3.51 -5.68 -25.31
CA ILE A 202 -3.47 -6.21 -23.94
C ILE A 202 -2.88 -5.11 -23.05
N TRP A 203 -3.47 -4.87 -21.89
CA TRP A 203 -2.89 -3.95 -20.92
C TRP A 203 -2.88 -4.56 -19.53
N GLY A 204 -2.04 -3.99 -18.67
CA GLY A 204 -1.91 -4.38 -17.28
C GLY A 204 -0.90 -3.48 -16.57
N TYR A 205 -0.41 -3.94 -15.44
CA TYR A 205 0.57 -3.21 -14.67
C TYR A 205 1.45 -4.15 -13.87
N PHE A 206 2.59 -3.63 -13.45
CA PHE A 206 3.42 -4.25 -12.44
C PHE A 206 3.29 -3.52 -11.11
N HIS A 207 3.41 -4.27 -10.03
CA HIS A 207 3.51 -3.72 -8.68
C HIS A 207 4.57 -4.48 -7.86
N ALA A 208 5.09 -3.85 -6.81
CA ALA A 208 5.92 -4.53 -5.84
C ALA A 208 5.09 -5.46 -4.95
N SER A 209 5.64 -6.62 -4.59
CA SER A 209 4.98 -7.57 -3.68
C SER A 209 5.00 -7.05 -2.24
N PRO A 210 3.90 -7.16 -1.47
CA PRO A 210 3.89 -6.88 -0.03
C PRO A 210 4.82 -7.82 0.77
N ASP A 211 5.17 -8.99 0.22
CA ASP A 211 6.16 -9.89 0.84
C ASP A 211 7.61 -9.36 0.65
N ASP A 212 7.80 -8.48 -0.33
CA ASP A 212 9.10 -7.91 -0.69
C ASP A 212 9.36 -6.54 -0.09
N VAL A 213 8.36 -5.67 -0.05
CA VAL A 213 8.50 -4.31 0.48
C VAL A 213 7.25 -3.88 1.21
N THR A 214 7.43 -3.04 2.23
CA THR A 214 6.33 -2.61 3.11
C THR A 214 5.23 -1.79 2.43
N TRP A 215 5.55 -1.15 1.30
CA TRP A 215 4.66 -0.31 0.51
C TRP A 215 4.08 -1.03 -0.73
N GLY A 216 4.48 -2.27 -0.99
CA GLY A 216 4.06 -3.05 -2.14
C GLY A 216 2.60 -3.47 -2.03
N SER A 217 1.83 -3.28 -3.10
CA SER A 217 0.40 -3.59 -3.11
C SER A 217 -0.11 -3.72 -4.55
N GLU A 218 -0.99 -4.69 -4.81
CA GLU A 218 -1.71 -4.79 -6.10
C GLU A 218 -2.58 -3.55 -6.38
N GLU A 219 -2.96 -2.83 -5.33
CA GLU A 219 -3.72 -1.58 -5.38
C GLU A 219 -2.83 -0.33 -5.57
N ASN A 220 -1.51 -0.50 -5.68
CA ASN A 220 -0.52 0.56 -5.92
C ASN A 220 0.41 0.15 -7.08
N PRO A 221 0.01 0.37 -8.35
CA PRO A 221 0.83 0.03 -9.50
C PRO A 221 2.11 0.86 -9.55
N ASP A 222 3.23 0.25 -9.92
CA ASP A 222 4.52 0.92 -10.07
C ASP A 222 4.88 1.20 -11.54
N LEU A 223 4.32 0.40 -12.45
CA LEU A 223 4.54 0.51 -13.89
C LEU A 223 3.28 0.09 -14.65
N PHE A 224 2.70 0.96 -15.47
CA PHE A 224 1.64 0.55 -16.40
C PHE A 224 2.23 -0.02 -17.69
N VAL A 225 1.53 -0.97 -18.31
CA VAL A 225 1.95 -1.58 -19.57
C VAL A 225 0.78 -1.65 -20.55
N LYS A 226 1.01 -1.21 -21.78
CA LYS A 226 0.07 -1.39 -22.90
C LYS A 226 0.78 -2.05 -24.07
N ILE A 227 0.22 -3.16 -24.54
CA ILE A 227 0.78 -4.00 -25.58
C ILE A 227 -0.14 -3.94 -26.80
N TRP A 228 0.42 -3.62 -27.96
CA TRP A 228 -0.30 -3.54 -29.23
C TRP A 228 0.21 -4.61 -30.19
N PHE A 229 -0.68 -5.47 -30.66
CA PHE A 229 -0.44 -6.40 -31.75
C PHE A 229 -1.13 -5.86 -33.00
N ASP A 230 -0.33 -5.30 -33.89
CA ASP A 230 -0.80 -4.77 -35.17
C ASP A 230 -1.07 -5.90 -36.16
N ARG A 231 -2.11 -5.76 -36.99
CA ARG A 231 -2.44 -6.75 -38.03
C ARG A 231 -1.32 -6.99 -39.06
N SER A 232 -0.39 -6.06 -39.21
CA SER A 232 0.81 -6.23 -40.05
C SER A 232 1.83 -7.20 -39.44
N GLY A 233 1.68 -7.55 -38.17
CA GLY A 233 2.61 -8.39 -37.41
C GLY A 233 3.56 -7.62 -36.50
N ARG A 234 3.47 -6.28 -36.44
CA ARG A 234 4.21 -5.48 -35.45
C ARG A 234 3.68 -5.75 -34.04
N VAL A 235 4.58 -5.88 -33.08
CA VAL A 235 4.24 -5.92 -31.65
C VAL A 235 4.92 -4.76 -30.94
N ASP A 236 4.16 -3.98 -30.19
CA ASP A 236 4.65 -2.85 -29.40
C ASP A 236 4.37 -3.10 -27.92
N VAL A 237 5.39 -3.08 -27.07
CA VAL A 237 5.29 -3.17 -25.60
C VAL A 237 5.65 -1.81 -25.03
N ASN A 238 4.66 -1.12 -24.46
CA ASN A 238 4.78 0.25 -23.97
C ASN A 238 4.74 0.24 -22.44
N PHE A 239 5.80 0.74 -21.80
CA PHE A 239 5.96 0.82 -20.36
C PHE A 239 5.86 2.28 -19.88
N PHE A 240 5.08 2.54 -18.84
CA PHE A 240 4.83 3.86 -18.27
C PHE A 240 5.17 3.89 -16.78
N HIS A 241 6.15 4.70 -16.39
CA HIS A 241 6.72 4.74 -15.05
C HIS A 241 5.94 5.61 -14.07
N VAL A 242 5.41 4.99 -13.01
CA VAL A 242 4.48 5.66 -12.09
C VAL A 242 4.85 5.55 -10.60
N SER A 243 6.04 5.04 -10.30
CA SER A 243 6.60 4.95 -8.94
C SER A 243 7.85 5.81 -8.77
N VAL A 244 8.36 5.92 -7.54
CA VAL A 244 9.63 6.60 -7.26
C VAL A 244 10.87 5.74 -7.58
N PRO A 245 10.93 4.45 -7.19
CA PRO A 245 12.11 3.62 -7.45
C PRO A 245 12.32 3.41 -8.94
N GLU A 246 13.58 3.31 -9.38
CA GLU A 246 13.92 2.94 -10.75
C GLU A 246 13.45 1.52 -11.08
N ILE A 247 12.99 1.30 -12.31
CA ILE A 247 12.47 -0.01 -12.74
C ILE A 247 13.11 -0.42 -14.06
N GLU A 248 13.78 -1.57 -14.04
CA GLU A 248 14.28 -2.25 -15.23
C GLU A 248 13.15 -3.01 -15.90
N VAL A 249 12.98 -2.85 -17.21
CA VAL A 249 11.91 -3.45 -18.01
C VAL A 249 12.48 -4.28 -19.14
N TYR A 250 11.89 -5.44 -19.38
CA TYR A 250 12.37 -6.39 -20.38
C TYR A 250 11.20 -6.93 -21.19
N SER A 251 11.43 -7.19 -22.47
CA SER A 251 10.51 -7.99 -23.28
C SER A 251 11.23 -8.81 -24.34
N ASP A 252 10.52 -9.80 -24.86
CA ASP A 252 11.00 -10.69 -25.92
C ASP A 252 9.86 -11.18 -26.80
N TYR A 253 10.06 -11.16 -28.12
CA TYR A 253 9.08 -11.63 -29.09
C TYR A 253 9.70 -12.05 -30.45
N PRO A 254 9.59 -13.34 -30.84
CA PRO A 254 9.02 -14.45 -30.09
C PRO A 254 9.96 -14.92 -28.98
N TYR A 255 9.43 -15.17 -27.78
CA TYR A 255 10.21 -15.60 -26.63
C TYR A 255 11.04 -16.85 -26.91
N ASP A 256 12.37 -16.72 -26.79
CA ASP A 256 13.32 -17.82 -27.04
C ASP A 256 14.10 -18.25 -25.78
N GLY A 257 13.80 -17.61 -24.65
CA GLY A 257 14.46 -17.82 -23.36
C GLY A 257 15.36 -16.64 -22.94
N VAL A 258 15.71 -15.73 -23.84
CA VAL A 258 16.59 -14.58 -23.57
C VAL A 258 15.91 -13.28 -23.96
N PRO A 259 15.82 -12.26 -23.08
CA PRO A 259 15.22 -10.98 -23.45
C PRO A 259 15.90 -10.32 -24.66
N ASP A 260 15.12 -10.02 -25.69
CA ASP A 260 15.56 -9.23 -26.84
C ASP A 260 15.83 -7.77 -26.45
N GLU A 261 14.94 -7.17 -25.64
CA GLU A 261 15.03 -5.77 -25.23
C GLU A 261 15.09 -5.61 -23.72
N HIS A 262 15.82 -4.57 -23.31
CA HIS A 262 15.89 -4.12 -21.92
C HIS A 262 16.02 -2.60 -21.86
N GLY A 263 15.39 -1.99 -20.86
CA GLY A 263 15.48 -0.56 -20.60
C GLY A 263 15.31 -0.25 -19.11
N THR A 264 15.59 0.98 -18.71
CA THR A 264 15.43 1.43 -17.32
C THR A 264 14.55 2.67 -17.29
N THR A 265 13.39 2.52 -16.66
CA THR A 265 12.44 3.62 -16.46
C THR A 265 12.72 4.32 -15.13
N THR A 266 12.55 5.65 -15.12
CA THR A 266 12.85 6.51 -13.96
C THR A 266 11.84 7.64 -13.85
N MET A 267 11.97 8.47 -12.80
CA MET A 267 11.16 9.68 -12.64
C MET A 267 11.35 10.73 -13.75
N THR A 268 12.39 10.60 -14.59
CA THR A 268 12.58 11.41 -15.80
C THR A 268 12.27 10.62 -17.06
N THR A 269 12.72 9.37 -17.18
CA THR A 269 12.43 8.49 -18.31
C THR A 269 11.12 7.77 -18.04
N ARG A 270 10.02 8.47 -18.34
CA ARG A 270 8.65 8.04 -17.97
C ARG A 270 8.06 7.01 -18.91
N TYR A 271 8.59 6.92 -20.14
CA TYR A 271 8.05 6.07 -21.18
C TYR A 271 9.17 5.34 -21.91
N ILE A 272 9.01 4.02 -22.03
CA ILE A 272 9.84 3.17 -22.87
C ILE A 272 8.91 2.34 -23.77
N ARG A 273 9.24 2.28 -25.06
CA ARG A 273 8.57 1.41 -26.03
C ARG A 273 9.58 0.43 -26.60
N GLN A 274 9.28 -0.86 -26.48
CA GLN A 274 10.03 -1.95 -27.12
C GLN A 274 9.15 -2.52 -28.23
N TYR A 275 9.64 -2.59 -29.46
CA TYR A 275 8.83 -3.02 -30.60
C TYR A 275 9.54 -3.96 -31.57
N TYR A 276 8.75 -4.87 -32.11
CA TYR A 276 9.19 -6.00 -32.92
C TYR A 276 8.51 -5.95 -34.28
N LEU A 277 9.29 -5.89 -35.36
CA LEU A 277 8.78 -5.84 -36.72
C LEU A 277 9.78 -6.52 -37.67
N ASP A 278 9.29 -7.37 -38.56
CA ASP A 278 10.10 -8.04 -39.59
C ASP A 278 11.34 -8.79 -39.05
N GLY A 279 11.23 -9.33 -37.82
CA GLY A 279 12.31 -10.04 -37.13
C GLY A 279 13.40 -9.13 -36.55
N GLN A 280 13.16 -7.82 -36.52
CA GLN A 280 13.99 -6.84 -35.83
C GLN A 280 13.34 -6.43 -34.52
N SER A 281 14.19 -6.24 -33.51
CA SER A 281 13.83 -5.68 -32.22
C SER A 281 14.40 -4.26 -32.10
N ASN A 282 13.61 -3.36 -31.52
CA ASN A 282 13.94 -1.95 -31.38
C ASN A 282 13.41 -1.39 -30.05
N MET A 283 14.02 -0.30 -29.57
CA MET A 283 13.56 0.42 -28.38
C MET A 283 13.61 1.94 -28.58
N GLU A 284 12.62 2.63 -28.01
CA GLU A 284 12.50 4.09 -27.91
C GLU A 284 12.28 4.48 -26.45
N GLU A 285 12.84 5.61 -26.01
CA GLU A 285 12.66 6.17 -24.67
C GLU A 285 12.36 7.67 -24.73
N ASN A 286 11.48 8.15 -23.84
CA ASN A 286 11.15 9.56 -23.72
C ASN A 286 11.42 10.07 -22.29
N SER A 287 12.11 11.20 -22.20
CA SER A 287 12.27 11.95 -20.95
C SER A 287 11.22 13.07 -20.87
N GLU A 288 10.47 13.11 -19.77
CA GLU A 288 9.32 14.01 -19.60
C GLU A 288 9.33 14.65 -18.21
N ASP A 289 9.09 15.96 -18.13
CA ASP A 289 9.10 16.72 -16.87
C ASP A 289 7.69 16.84 -16.24
N GLY A 290 6.67 16.35 -16.93
CA GLY A 290 5.27 16.37 -16.51
C GLY A 290 4.57 17.70 -16.73
N LYS A 291 5.22 18.68 -17.37
CA LYS A 291 4.57 19.96 -17.63
C LYS A 291 3.74 19.90 -18.92
N PRO A 292 2.57 20.58 -18.95
CA PRO A 292 1.88 20.85 -20.20
C PRO A 292 2.79 21.59 -21.17
N LEU A 293 2.58 21.41 -22.47
CA LEU A 293 3.27 22.17 -23.50
C LEU A 293 2.92 23.66 -23.39
N GLU A 294 3.92 24.55 -23.41
CA GLU A 294 3.75 26.00 -23.34
C GLU A 294 3.29 26.61 -24.70
N ASP A 295 2.33 25.98 -25.38
CA ASP A 295 1.75 26.47 -26.63
C ASP A 295 0.23 26.61 -26.46
N ALA A 296 -0.30 27.76 -26.87
CA ALA A 296 -1.73 28.07 -26.79
C ALA A 296 -2.59 27.05 -27.56
N ALA A 297 -2.05 26.37 -28.58
CA ALA A 297 -2.75 25.31 -29.30
C ALA A 297 -3.05 24.07 -28.43
N TYR A 298 -2.33 23.88 -27.34
CA TYR A 298 -2.48 22.74 -26.41
C TYR A 298 -3.10 23.15 -25.08
N TYR A 299 -3.62 24.38 -24.98
CA TYR A 299 -4.32 24.84 -23.78
C TYR A 299 -5.82 24.53 -23.89
N PRO A 300 -6.37 23.65 -23.04
CA PRO A 300 -7.77 23.26 -23.14
C PRO A 300 -8.73 24.40 -22.75
N GLU A 301 -9.67 24.73 -23.63
CA GLU A 301 -10.73 25.71 -23.34
C GLU A 301 -11.98 25.09 -22.69
N GLY A 302 -12.08 23.74 -22.71
CA GLY A 302 -13.23 23.00 -22.21
C GLY A 302 -13.42 23.06 -20.70
N ASN A 303 -14.61 22.66 -20.27
CA ASN A 303 -14.94 22.33 -18.88
C ASN A 303 -15.79 21.04 -18.91
N PRO A 304 -15.18 19.87 -19.17
CA PRO A 304 -15.93 18.62 -19.22
C PRO A 304 -16.64 18.36 -17.89
N PRO A 305 -17.79 17.67 -17.89
CA PRO A 305 -18.44 17.24 -16.65
C PRO A 305 -17.43 16.56 -15.72
N GLY A 306 -16.68 15.56 -16.21
CA GLY A 306 -15.66 14.88 -15.40
C GLY A 306 -16.26 14.11 -14.22
N TYR A 307 -15.39 13.74 -13.27
CA TYR A 307 -15.68 12.75 -12.24
C TYR A 307 -15.06 13.17 -10.91
N SER A 308 -15.82 12.99 -9.82
CA SER A 308 -15.27 13.07 -8.46
C SER A 308 -14.50 11.79 -8.15
N ALA A 309 -13.17 11.86 -8.28
CA ALA A 309 -12.24 10.77 -7.99
C ALA A 309 -12.14 10.49 -6.48
N THR A 310 -12.27 11.54 -5.68
CA THR A 310 -12.53 11.47 -4.23
C THR A 310 -13.68 12.39 -3.87
N ASP A 311 -13.96 12.54 -2.57
CA ASP A 311 -14.87 13.55 -2.03
C ASP A 311 -14.41 15.00 -2.29
N ARG A 312 -13.12 15.19 -2.61
CA ARG A 312 -12.51 16.52 -2.82
C ARG A 312 -11.77 16.65 -4.16
N LEU A 313 -11.46 15.57 -4.87
CA LEU A 313 -10.69 15.65 -6.12
C LEU A 313 -11.59 15.40 -7.32
N ARG A 314 -11.66 16.38 -8.22
CA ARG A 314 -12.27 16.20 -9.54
C ARG A 314 -11.20 15.88 -10.58
N ILE A 315 -11.49 14.97 -11.49
CA ILE A 315 -10.70 14.70 -12.70
C ILE A 315 -11.60 14.65 -13.92
N GLY A 316 -11.11 15.11 -15.06
CA GLY A 316 -11.86 15.13 -16.31
C GLY A 316 -10.94 14.90 -17.50
N THR A 317 -11.50 14.41 -18.60
CA THR A 317 -10.73 14.15 -19.82
C THR A 317 -11.61 14.31 -21.06
N LEU A 318 -11.07 14.97 -22.09
CA LEU A 318 -11.62 14.99 -23.44
C LEU A 318 -10.64 14.31 -24.40
N ILE A 319 -11.13 13.41 -25.24
CA ILE A 319 -10.34 12.74 -26.28
C ILE A 319 -10.67 13.38 -27.63
N ASN A 320 -9.66 13.94 -28.30
CA ASN A 320 -9.82 14.68 -29.55
C ASN A 320 -9.90 13.73 -30.74
N THR A 321 -11.08 13.16 -30.98
CA THR A 321 -11.28 12.19 -32.08
C THR A 321 -11.35 12.88 -33.44
N VAL A 322 -10.90 12.16 -34.47
CA VAL A 322 -10.99 12.63 -35.86
C VAL A 322 -12.44 12.66 -36.37
N GLU A 323 -13.25 11.68 -35.97
CA GLU A 323 -14.59 11.46 -36.54
C GLU A 323 -15.67 12.31 -35.88
N ASN A 324 -15.62 12.45 -34.56
CA ASN A 324 -16.67 13.07 -33.75
C ASN A 324 -16.22 14.35 -33.02
N GLY A 325 -14.97 14.78 -33.23
CA GLY A 325 -14.36 15.86 -32.46
C GLY A 325 -14.03 15.43 -31.02
N PRO A 326 -13.89 16.39 -30.10
CA PRO A 326 -13.65 16.10 -28.68
C PRO A 326 -14.84 15.33 -28.07
N ILE A 327 -14.57 14.17 -27.49
CA ILE A 327 -15.55 13.36 -26.74
C ILE A 327 -15.13 13.24 -25.29
N GLU A 328 -16.09 13.11 -24.38
CA GLU A 328 -15.79 12.85 -22.97
C GLU A 328 -15.34 11.39 -22.79
N ALA A 329 -14.25 11.20 -22.04
CA ALA A 329 -13.78 9.87 -21.70
C ALA A 329 -14.49 9.34 -20.44
N ILE A 330 -14.61 8.02 -20.33
CA ILE A 330 -15.22 7.36 -19.18
C ILE A 330 -14.14 7.01 -18.16
N TRP A 331 -14.30 7.49 -16.93
CA TRP A 331 -13.41 7.14 -15.81
C TRP A 331 -13.68 5.71 -15.31
N HIS A 332 -12.61 4.94 -15.12
CA HIS A 332 -12.63 3.69 -14.39
C HIS A 332 -11.61 3.73 -13.25
N LYS A 333 -12.11 3.72 -12.00
CA LYS A 333 -11.27 3.52 -10.81
C LYS A 333 -10.68 2.11 -10.84
N GLY A 334 -9.36 2.02 -10.82
CA GLY A 334 -8.61 0.77 -10.74
C GLY A 334 -8.48 0.29 -9.30
N GLY A 335 -7.94 1.16 -8.43
CA GLY A 335 -7.65 0.79 -7.04
C GLY A 335 -7.21 1.97 -6.19
N GLU A 336 -7.08 1.74 -4.88
CA GLU A 336 -6.53 2.70 -3.93
C GLU A 336 -5.84 2.00 -2.76
N SER A 337 -4.78 2.62 -2.23
CA SER A 337 -4.02 2.08 -1.11
C SER A 337 -3.48 3.20 -0.24
N ASP A 338 -3.42 2.96 1.07
CA ASP A 338 -2.69 3.79 2.02
C ASP A 338 -1.36 3.12 2.37
N THR A 339 -0.32 3.92 2.61
CA THR A 339 0.98 3.44 3.11
C THR A 339 1.09 3.66 4.61
N ALA A 340 1.95 2.89 5.27
CA ALA A 340 2.18 3.03 6.71
C ALA A 340 2.67 4.43 7.12
N ASP A 341 3.35 5.13 6.21
CA ASP A 341 3.88 6.47 6.43
C ASP A 341 2.83 7.58 6.19
N GLY A 342 1.58 7.20 5.91
CA GLY A 342 0.44 8.13 5.78
C GLY A 342 0.27 8.73 4.38
N HIS A 343 0.94 8.19 3.37
CA HIS A 343 0.65 8.52 1.97
C HIS A 343 -0.57 7.72 1.50
N ARG A 344 -1.32 8.28 0.56
CA ARG A 344 -2.42 7.58 -0.11
C ARG A 344 -2.22 7.62 -1.61
N VAL A 345 -2.58 6.53 -2.27
CA VAL A 345 -2.57 6.39 -3.73
C VAL A 345 -3.98 6.08 -4.21
N LEU A 346 -4.37 6.72 -5.31
CA LEU A 346 -5.55 6.37 -6.08
C LEU A 346 -5.11 6.19 -7.54
N TRP A 347 -5.59 5.16 -8.23
CA TRP A 347 -5.28 4.98 -9.64
C TRP A 347 -6.48 4.46 -10.44
N GLY A 348 -6.37 4.60 -11.75
CA GLY A 348 -7.35 4.09 -12.70
C GLY A 348 -7.02 4.52 -14.11
N HIS A 349 -8.01 4.52 -14.99
CA HIS A 349 -7.82 4.94 -16.37
C HIS A 349 -9.09 5.52 -16.98
N PHE A 350 -8.89 6.32 -18.01
CA PHE A 350 -9.93 6.74 -18.91
C PHE A 350 -9.91 5.92 -20.20
N TYR A 351 -11.09 5.73 -20.77
CA TYR A 351 -11.28 5.11 -22.07
C TYR A 351 -12.42 5.80 -22.83
N ALA A 352 -12.35 5.79 -24.16
CA ALA A 352 -13.42 6.31 -24.98
C ALA A 352 -14.68 5.44 -24.91
N SER A 353 -15.85 6.08 -24.91
CA SER A 353 -17.13 5.37 -24.90
C SER A 353 -17.33 4.55 -26.18
N PRO A 354 -17.76 3.27 -26.10
CA PRO A 354 -18.14 2.50 -27.28
C PRO A 354 -19.37 3.06 -28.00
N ASP A 355 -20.17 3.92 -27.34
CA ASP A 355 -21.31 4.60 -27.95
C ASP A 355 -20.88 5.79 -28.83
N ASP A 356 -19.71 6.37 -28.53
CA ASP A 356 -19.16 7.52 -29.25
C ASP A 356 -18.14 7.12 -30.31
N VAL A 357 -17.42 6.01 -30.14
CA VAL A 357 -16.42 5.51 -31.11
C VAL A 357 -16.40 3.98 -31.19
N ASN A 358 -16.02 3.45 -32.36
CA ASN A 358 -16.01 2.00 -32.60
C ASN A 358 -14.82 1.23 -31.99
N TRP A 359 -13.86 1.93 -31.40
CA TRP A 359 -12.63 1.38 -30.80
C TRP A 359 -12.57 1.60 -29.28
N GLY A 360 -13.55 2.31 -28.72
CA GLY A 360 -13.62 2.64 -27.30
C GLY A 360 -14.04 1.44 -26.47
N SER A 361 -13.32 1.18 -25.38
CA SER A 361 -13.55 0.02 -24.54
C SER A 361 -12.84 0.16 -23.20
N LYS A 362 -13.50 -0.26 -22.12
CA LYS A 362 -12.88 -0.31 -20.79
C LYS A 362 -11.60 -1.14 -20.77
N ASN A 363 -11.52 -2.15 -21.65
CA ASN A 363 -10.37 -3.04 -21.78
C ASN A 363 -9.29 -2.51 -22.75
N ASN A 364 -9.46 -1.31 -23.30
CA ASN A 364 -8.49 -0.60 -24.12
C ASN A 364 -8.35 0.84 -23.60
N PRO A 365 -7.56 1.06 -22.53
CA PRO A 365 -7.37 2.38 -21.93
C PRO A 365 -6.77 3.38 -22.92
N ASP A 366 -7.17 4.65 -22.84
CA ASP A 366 -6.59 5.75 -23.62
C ASP A 366 -5.64 6.62 -22.78
N LEU A 367 -5.91 6.69 -21.47
CA LEU A 367 -5.13 7.47 -20.51
C LEU A 367 -5.09 6.76 -19.15
N PHE A 368 -3.92 6.47 -18.60
CA PHE A 368 -3.80 6.03 -17.21
C PHE A 368 -3.71 7.24 -16.28
N VAL A 369 -4.22 7.09 -15.05
CA VAL A 369 -4.15 8.12 -14.02
C VAL A 369 -3.63 7.51 -12.72
N LYS A 370 -2.66 8.18 -12.10
CA LYS A 370 -2.21 7.89 -10.74
C LYS A 370 -2.16 9.17 -9.91
N VAL A 371 -2.87 9.17 -8.80
CA VAL A 371 -2.90 10.27 -7.84
C VAL A 371 -2.10 9.88 -6.62
N TRP A 372 -1.15 10.73 -6.23
CA TRP A 372 -0.34 10.59 -5.03
C TRP A 372 -0.73 11.66 -4.02
N PHE A 373 -1.29 11.26 -2.89
CA PHE A 373 -1.55 12.11 -1.74
C PHE A 373 -0.39 11.92 -0.75
N ASP A 374 0.46 12.92 -0.66
CA ASP A 374 1.62 12.90 0.21
C ASP A 374 1.23 13.21 1.67
N ALA A 375 1.88 12.57 2.63
CA ALA A 375 1.67 12.82 4.05
C ALA A 375 1.96 14.29 4.46
N SER A 376 2.76 15.02 3.68
CA SER A 376 2.99 16.46 3.86
C SER A 376 1.86 17.36 3.34
N GLY A 377 0.87 16.81 2.63
CA GLY A 377 -0.23 17.56 2.02
C GLY A 377 -0.03 17.91 0.54
N ARG A 378 1.12 17.57 -0.07
CA ARG A 378 1.26 17.63 -1.55
C ARG A 378 0.32 16.60 -2.20
N VAL A 379 -0.35 17.00 -3.28
CA VAL A 379 -1.16 16.07 -4.10
C VAL A 379 -0.72 16.17 -5.55
N ASP A 380 -0.28 15.06 -6.12
CA ASP A 380 0.17 14.97 -7.51
C ASP A 380 -0.82 14.13 -8.32
N VAL A 381 -1.50 14.73 -9.30
CA VAL A 381 -2.38 14.03 -10.25
C VAL A 381 -1.61 13.78 -11.54
N ASN A 382 -1.28 12.52 -11.82
CA ASN A 382 -0.40 12.12 -12.90
C ASN A 382 -1.21 11.44 -14.01
N TYR A 383 -1.07 11.93 -15.24
CA TYR A 383 -1.75 11.44 -16.43
C TYR A 383 -0.73 10.83 -17.41
N PHE A 384 -1.02 9.64 -17.95
CA PHE A 384 -0.14 8.92 -18.88
C PHE A 384 -0.89 8.56 -20.17
N HIS A 385 -0.50 9.15 -21.29
CA HIS A 385 -1.13 9.00 -22.61
C HIS A 385 -0.71 7.71 -23.29
N VAL A 386 -1.70 6.89 -23.61
CA VAL A 386 -1.49 5.54 -24.17
C VAL A 386 -2.29 5.25 -25.44
N SER A 387 -3.02 6.21 -25.98
CA SER A 387 -3.71 6.12 -27.28
C SER A 387 -3.05 6.94 -28.38
N VAL A 388 -3.70 7.10 -29.53
CA VAL A 388 -3.22 7.94 -30.65
C VAL A 388 -3.83 9.35 -30.63
N PRO A 389 -5.14 9.55 -30.39
CA PRO A 389 -5.72 10.89 -30.40
C PRO A 389 -5.15 11.75 -29.27
N ASP A 390 -5.00 13.05 -29.51
CA ASP A 390 -4.63 14.02 -28.48
C ASP A 390 -5.67 14.01 -27.35
N ILE A 391 -5.21 14.15 -26.11
CA ILE A 391 -6.08 14.06 -24.93
C ILE A 391 -5.91 15.29 -24.06
N GLU A 392 -7.02 15.97 -23.77
CA GLU A 392 -7.08 17.05 -22.80
C GLU A 392 -7.36 16.48 -21.41
N VAL A 393 -6.59 16.88 -20.41
CA VAL A 393 -6.67 16.42 -19.03
C VAL A 393 -6.95 17.58 -18.09
N TYR A 394 -7.76 17.30 -17.07
CA TYR A 394 -8.32 18.31 -16.19
C TYR A 394 -8.34 17.80 -14.75
N SER A 395 -7.95 18.62 -13.77
CA SER A 395 -8.25 18.33 -12.36
C SER A 395 -8.56 19.56 -11.53
N ASP A 396 -9.23 19.32 -10.40
CA ASP A 396 -9.58 20.34 -9.42
C ASP A 396 -9.50 19.81 -8.00
N LEU A 397 -8.95 20.63 -7.10
CA LEU A 397 -8.84 20.33 -5.68
C LEU A 397 -8.98 21.64 -4.87
N PRO A 398 -9.98 21.74 -3.97
CA PRO A 398 -11.16 20.88 -3.88
C PRO A 398 -12.01 20.88 -5.16
N ASP A 399 -12.89 19.89 -5.30
CA ASP A 399 -13.88 19.75 -6.37
C ASP A 399 -14.88 20.90 -6.27
N ARG A 400 -14.70 21.93 -7.12
CA ARG A 400 -15.60 23.09 -7.21
C ARG A 400 -16.50 23.06 -8.44
N GLU A 401 -16.66 21.88 -9.07
CA GLU A 401 -17.29 21.75 -10.39
C GLU A 401 -16.61 22.61 -11.47
N SER A 402 -15.34 22.93 -11.25
CA SER A 402 -14.45 23.68 -12.15
C SER A 402 -13.14 22.92 -12.33
N TYR A 403 -12.14 23.51 -13.02
CA TYR A 403 -10.80 22.94 -13.10
C TYR A 403 -9.74 24.03 -12.94
N ASN A 404 -8.95 23.91 -11.88
CA ASN A 404 -7.79 24.75 -11.62
C ASN A 404 -6.62 24.40 -12.56
N GLU A 405 -6.44 23.13 -12.88
CA GLU A 405 -5.32 22.65 -13.69
C GLU A 405 -5.81 21.95 -14.96
N LYS A 406 -5.15 22.27 -16.08
CA LYS A 406 -5.50 21.78 -17.42
C LYS A 406 -4.24 21.57 -18.25
N GLY A 407 -4.27 20.59 -19.15
CA GLY A 407 -3.24 20.40 -20.16
C GLY A 407 -3.69 19.48 -21.29
N THR A 408 -2.94 19.45 -22.38
CA THR A 408 -3.14 18.48 -23.47
C THR A 408 -1.91 17.60 -23.58
N THR A 409 -2.11 16.28 -23.45
CA THR A 409 -1.06 15.29 -23.66
C THR A 409 -1.17 14.70 -25.06
N ILE A 410 -0.02 14.48 -25.68
CA ILE A 410 0.14 14.00 -27.07
C ILE A 410 1.20 12.90 -27.13
N MET A 411 1.39 12.29 -28.29
CA MET A 411 2.33 11.17 -28.46
C MET A 411 3.79 11.53 -28.18
N GLU A 412 4.16 12.80 -28.39
CA GLU A 412 5.48 13.36 -28.12
C GLU A 412 5.64 13.84 -26.66
N ASN A 413 4.54 14.03 -25.92
CA ASN A 413 4.54 14.41 -24.50
C ASN A 413 3.40 13.67 -23.77
N ARG A 414 3.72 12.47 -23.32
CA ARG A 414 2.76 11.48 -22.82
C ARG A 414 2.50 11.58 -21.33
N TYR A 415 3.20 12.45 -20.62
CA TYR A 415 3.06 12.60 -19.17
C TYR A 415 2.74 14.04 -18.80
N ILE A 416 1.65 14.21 -18.05
CA ILE A 416 1.27 15.50 -17.44
C ILE A 416 1.03 15.28 -15.95
N ARG A 417 1.54 16.21 -15.14
CA ARG A 417 1.32 16.26 -13.69
C ARG A 417 0.66 17.58 -13.31
N HIS A 418 -0.46 17.48 -12.60
CA HIS A 418 -1.07 18.61 -11.89
C HIS A 418 -0.69 18.53 -10.41
N GLU A 419 -0.15 19.60 -9.84
CA GLU A 419 0.35 19.65 -8.47
C GLU A 419 -0.53 20.55 -7.61
N TYR A 420 -0.92 20.05 -6.44
CA TYR A 420 -1.64 20.81 -5.43
C TYR A 420 -0.95 20.70 -4.08
N HIS A 421 -1.33 21.60 -3.18
CA HIS A 421 -0.93 21.52 -1.78
C HIS A 421 -2.13 21.77 -0.87
N GLN A 422 -2.25 20.94 0.15
CA GLN A 422 -3.25 21.03 1.19
C GLN A 422 -2.56 21.15 2.55
N TYR A 423 -3.23 21.79 3.48
CA TYR A 423 -2.74 22.06 4.82
C TYR A 423 -3.70 21.46 5.82
N GLU A 424 -3.12 20.81 6.82
CA GLU A 424 -3.87 20.18 7.89
C GLU A 424 -4.27 21.23 8.94
N VAL A 425 -5.58 21.41 9.14
CA VAL A 425 -6.18 22.31 10.13
C VAL A 425 -6.93 21.48 11.16
N VAL A 426 -6.86 21.86 12.43
CA VAL A 426 -7.58 21.16 13.50
C VAL A 426 -8.96 21.77 13.67
N LYS A 427 -9.97 20.91 13.69
CA LYS A 427 -11.35 21.23 14.04
C LYS A 427 -11.64 20.72 15.45
N LEU A 428 -12.12 21.60 16.32
CA LEU A 428 -12.60 21.28 17.66
C LEU A 428 -14.12 21.45 17.69
N GLU A 429 -14.86 20.35 17.75
CA GLU A 429 -16.32 20.37 17.88
C GLU A 429 -16.70 20.49 19.36
N THR A 430 -17.42 21.54 19.73
CA THR A 430 -17.83 21.79 21.12
C THR A 430 -19.34 21.84 21.26
N ASP A 431 -19.84 21.87 22.50
CA ASP A 431 -21.27 22.10 22.77
C ASP A 431 -21.80 23.46 22.27
N TYR A 432 -20.90 24.41 21.99
CA TYR A 432 -21.22 25.77 21.58
C TYR A 432 -20.98 26.01 20.09
N GLY A 433 -20.45 25.02 19.37
CA GLY A 433 -20.10 25.12 17.96
C GLY A 433 -18.66 24.69 17.68
N ASP A 434 -18.22 24.94 16.46
CA ASP A 434 -16.91 24.51 15.96
C ASP A 434 -15.87 25.62 16.15
N ILE A 435 -14.66 25.23 16.52
CA ILE A 435 -13.48 26.10 16.55
C ILE A 435 -12.45 25.52 15.58
N MET A 436 -12.03 26.32 14.59
CA MET A 436 -10.98 25.94 13.64
C MET A 436 -9.67 26.55 14.09
N MET A 437 -8.61 25.76 14.19
CA MET A 437 -7.30 26.24 14.59
C MET A 437 -6.17 25.77 13.68
N TRP A 438 -5.28 26.70 13.39
CA TRP A 438 -4.02 26.47 12.70
C TRP A 438 -2.93 26.11 13.70
N VAL A 439 -2.11 25.11 13.37
CA VAL A 439 -0.99 24.66 14.22
C VAL A 439 0.34 24.94 13.51
N TYR A 440 1.22 25.67 14.18
CA TYR A 440 2.45 26.20 13.60
C TYR A 440 3.52 25.13 13.38
N ASP A 441 4.16 25.16 12.21
CA ASP A 441 5.32 24.31 11.89
C ASP A 441 6.56 24.69 12.68
N GLN A 442 6.64 25.94 13.13
CA GLN A 442 7.74 26.48 13.93
C GLN A 442 7.76 25.96 15.37
N THR A 443 6.69 25.27 15.80
CA THR A 443 6.61 24.53 17.07
C THR A 443 6.46 23.03 16.80
N PRO A 444 7.47 22.37 16.19
CA PRO A 444 7.34 21.00 15.70
C PRO A 444 7.05 19.96 16.79
N LEU A 445 7.57 20.14 18.02
CA LEU A 445 7.28 19.20 19.10
C LEU A 445 5.82 19.29 19.55
N HIS A 446 5.29 20.51 19.69
CA HIS A 446 3.89 20.71 20.06
C HIS A 446 2.96 20.32 18.92
N LYS A 447 3.28 20.66 17.66
CA LYS A 447 2.51 20.25 16.49
C LYS A 447 2.43 18.72 16.40
N ALA A 448 3.56 18.03 16.36
CA ALA A 448 3.59 16.57 16.26
C ALA A 448 2.80 15.89 17.38
N ASN A 449 2.95 16.37 18.62
CA ASN A 449 2.22 15.81 19.76
C ASN A 449 0.71 16.12 19.70
N PHE A 450 0.33 17.38 19.44
CA PHE A 450 -1.06 17.80 19.39
C PHE A 450 -1.81 17.06 18.28
N MET A 451 -1.24 17.01 17.07
CA MET A 451 -1.82 16.28 15.93
C MET A 451 -1.94 14.78 16.22
N ARG A 452 -0.96 14.16 16.90
CA ARG A 452 -1.06 12.76 17.33
C ARG A 452 -2.24 12.55 18.30
N LEU A 453 -2.44 13.46 19.25
CA LEU A 453 -3.55 13.36 20.22
C LEU A 453 -4.91 13.57 19.57
N VAL A 454 -5.01 14.49 18.61
CA VAL A 454 -6.20 14.66 17.75
C VAL A 454 -6.48 13.37 16.98
N LYS A 455 -5.51 12.84 16.22
CA LYS A 455 -5.65 11.62 15.41
C LYS A 455 -5.95 10.34 16.21
N THR A 456 -5.63 10.32 17.51
CA THR A 456 -5.91 9.18 18.40
C THR A 456 -7.20 9.33 19.19
N GLY A 457 -7.98 10.40 18.97
CA GLY A 457 -9.23 10.67 19.70
C GLY A 457 -9.01 10.99 21.18
N PHE A 458 -7.81 11.41 21.57
CA PHE A 458 -7.47 11.66 22.99
C PHE A 458 -8.36 12.75 23.60
N TYR A 459 -8.63 13.79 22.81
CA TYR A 459 -9.39 14.96 23.23
C TYR A 459 -10.92 14.73 23.26
N ASP A 460 -11.39 13.62 22.71
CA ASP A 460 -12.81 13.35 22.59
C ASP A 460 -13.46 13.25 23.97
N ASN A 461 -14.57 13.98 24.11
CA ASN A 461 -15.33 14.15 25.34
C ASN A 461 -14.49 14.65 26.54
N THR A 462 -13.39 15.34 26.28
CA THR A 462 -12.74 16.15 27.32
C THR A 462 -13.52 17.43 27.58
N ILE A 463 -13.21 18.13 28.67
CA ILE A 463 -13.91 19.36 29.05
C ILE A 463 -12.95 20.56 29.10
N PHE A 464 -13.52 21.75 28.84
CA PHE A 464 -12.90 23.01 29.23
C PHE A 464 -13.11 23.18 30.74
N HIS A 465 -12.08 22.81 31.50
CA HIS A 465 -12.17 22.68 32.96
C HIS A 465 -11.84 23.97 33.70
N ARG A 466 -11.32 24.97 32.98
CA ARG A 466 -10.99 26.28 33.52
C ARG A 466 -11.30 27.35 32.48
N VAL A 467 -12.13 28.31 32.85
CA VAL A 467 -12.65 29.36 31.99
C VAL A 467 -12.59 30.67 32.75
N ILE A 468 -11.94 31.67 32.15
CA ILE A 468 -11.77 32.99 32.76
C ILE A 468 -12.09 34.03 31.70
N ASP A 469 -13.19 34.74 31.92
CA ASP A 469 -13.61 35.91 31.14
C ASP A 469 -12.51 36.98 31.08
N ASP A 470 -12.37 37.63 29.93
CA ASP A 470 -11.30 38.58 29.58
C ASP A 470 -9.88 37.99 29.78
N PHE A 471 -9.73 36.68 29.56
CA PHE A 471 -8.44 35.99 29.66
C PHE A 471 -8.31 34.80 28.70
N MET A 472 -8.89 33.64 29.05
CA MET A 472 -8.70 32.38 28.30
C MET A 472 -9.65 31.25 28.71
N ILE A 473 -9.82 30.30 27.79
CA ILE A 473 -10.45 29.00 28.05
C ILE A 473 -9.39 27.89 27.99
N GLN A 474 -9.40 26.94 28.93
CA GLN A 474 -8.38 25.89 29.06
C GLN A 474 -9.00 24.48 29.13
N GLY A 475 -8.46 23.58 28.31
CA GLY A 475 -8.96 22.21 28.11
C GLY A 475 -7.85 21.16 27.98
N GLY A 476 -8.20 20.01 27.41
CA GLY A 476 -7.22 19.01 26.94
C GLY A 476 -6.69 18.00 27.99
N ALA A 477 -7.39 17.77 29.11
CA ALA A 477 -6.94 16.75 30.09
C ALA A 477 -8.04 15.98 30.80
N TYR A 478 -9.15 16.63 31.17
CA TYR A 478 -10.14 16.03 32.05
C TYR A 478 -11.37 15.59 31.28
N ARG A 479 -11.99 14.50 31.73
CA ARG A 479 -13.35 14.12 31.36
C ARG A 479 -14.27 14.48 32.51
N SER A 480 -15.57 14.56 32.23
CA SER A 480 -16.55 14.91 33.26
C SER A 480 -16.43 14.00 34.49
N GLY A 481 -16.45 14.60 35.68
CA GLY A 481 -16.35 13.89 36.95
C GLY A 481 -14.95 13.35 37.31
N THR A 482 -13.91 13.54 36.49
CA THR A 482 -12.54 13.14 36.81
C THR A 482 -11.65 14.36 37.08
N TRP A 483 -10.89 14.30 38.18
CA TRP A 483 -9.84 15.29 38.51
C TRP A 483 -8.43 14.79 38.17
N GLU A 484 -8.32 13.53 37.73
CA GLU A 484 -7.11 12.94 37.17
C GLU A 484 -7.37 12.68 35.67
N GLY A 485 -6.45 13.14 34.84
CA GLY A 485 -6.40 12.85 33.41
C GLY A 485 -5.14 12.04 33.12
N ASP A 486 -5.22 11.13 32.15
CA ASP A 486 -4.05 10.43 31.60
C ASP A 486 -3.23 11.41 30.74
N ASN A 487 -2.55 12.35 31.40
CA ASN A 487 -1.73 13.33 30.71
C ASN A 487 -0.50 12.64 30.11
N PRO A 488 -0.21 12.85 28.81
CA PRO A 488 1.06 12.46 28.22
C PRO A 488 2.24 13.14 28.91
N ASP A 489 3.44 12.62 28.63
CA ASP A 489 4.68 13.19 29.12
C ASP A 489 4.81 14.68 28.76
N LEU A 490 5.50 15.42 29.63
CA LEU A 490 5.75 16.84 29.43
C LEU A 490 6.62 17.09 28.19
N ILE A 491 6.34 18.18 27.48
CA ILE A 491 7.04 18.57 26.25
C ILE A 491 7.99 19.73 26.56
N ASN A 492 9.18 19.74 25.95
CA ASN A 492 10.07 20.89 26.07
C ASN A 492 9.40 22.14 25.48
N ALA A 493 9.48 23.27 26.19
CA ALA A 493 8.90 24.52 25.73
C ALA A 493 9.59 25.00 24.43
N GLU A 494 8.79 25.32 23.43
CA GLU A 494 9.19 25.96 22.17
C GLU A 494 8.74 27.42 22.26
N ILE A 495 9.64 28.33 22.66
CA ILE A 495 9.31 29.73 22.89
C ILE A 495 9.98 30.57 21.81
N ASP A 496 9.17 31.22 20.98
CA ASP A 496 9.62 32.15 19.96
C ASP A 496 9.01 33.54 20.20
N SER A 497 9.82 34.59 19.98
CA SER A 497 9.36 35.98 20.03
C SER A 497 8.33 36.35 18.96
N GLN A 498 8.24 35.58 17.87
CA GLN A 498 7.26 35.78 16.80
C GLN A 498 5.85 35.34 17.20
N PHE A 499 5.73 34.34 18.09
CA PHE A 499 4.45 33.83 18.56
C PHE A 499 4.13 34.38 19.95
N THR A 500 3.18 35.31 20.00
CA THR A 500 2.76 35.96 21.23
C THR A 500 1.31 35.65 21.53
N HIS A 501 0.91 35.85 22.78
CA HIS A 501 -0.43 35.54 23.27
C HIS A 501 -1.42 36.63 22.87
N VAL A 502 -1.66 36.77 21.57
CA VAL A 502 -2.70 37.63 21.01
C VAL A 502 -4.06 36.96 21.08
N TYR A 503 -5.13 37.70 20.76
CA TYR A 503 -6.48 37.16 20.66
C TYR A 503 -6.53 35.93 19.74
N GLY A 504 -7.11 34.83 20.24
CA GLY A 504 -7.19 33.53 19.56
C GLY A 504 -5.90 32.71 19.56
N ALA A 505 -4.80 33.19 20.17
CA ALA A 505 -3.58 32.40 20.27
C ALA A 505 -3.82 31.12 21.08
N VAL A 506 -3.27 29.99 20.60
CA VAL A 506 -3.36 28.70 21.28
C VAL A 506 -2.04 28.41 21.98
N GLY A 507 -2.10 28.35 23.30
CA GLY A 507 -0.93 28.16 24.17
C GLY A 507 -0.95 26.83 24.91
N ALA A 508 0.24 26.32 25.22
CA ALA A 508 0.40 25.09 25.98
C ALA A 508 0.42 25.39 27.49
N ALA A 509 -0.45 24.73 28.26
CA ALA A 509 -0.52 24.91 29.69
C ALA A 509 0.69 24.25 30.38
N ARG A 510 1.03 24.68 31.60
CA ARG A 510 2.02 24.01 32.46
C ARG A 510 1.78 24.33 33.92
N THR A 511 2.31 23.49 34.80
CA THR A 511 2.36 23.79 36.24
C THR A 511 3.37 24.90 36.56
N SER A 512 3.24 25.49 37.75
CA SER A 512 4.11 26.58 38.21
C SER A 512 5.59 26.19 38.28
N ASP A 513 6.47 27.20 38.19
CA ASP A 513 7.93 27.05 38.16
C ASP A 513 8.48 26.35 39.43
N ASN A 514 7.75 26.43 40.56
CA ASN A 514 8.14 25.73 41.80
C ASN A 514 8.05 24.20 41.66
N VAL A 515 7.13 23.71 40.82
CA VAL A 515 6.93 22.28 40.56
C VAL A 515 7.63 21.87 39.25
N ASN A 516 7.65 22.78 38.28
CA ASN A 516 8.20 22.58 36.94
C ASN A 516 9.23 23.68 36.63
N PRO A 517 10.42 23.64 37.25
CA PRO A 517 11.46 24.66 37.08
C PRO A 517 12.05 24.67 35.66
N GLU A 518 11.94 23.55 34.94
CA GLU A 518 12.32 23.44 33.52
C GLU A 518 11.28 24.04 32.58
N ARG A 519 10.12 24.47 33.12
CA ARG A 519 9.04 25.16 32.41
C ARG A 519 8.49 24.37 31.22
N LYS A 520 8.58 23.03 31.28
CA LYS A 520 8.05 22.14 30.24
C LYS A 520 6.54 22.29 30.10
N SER A 521 6.02 22.22 28.89
CA SER A 521 4.60 22.22 28.61
C SER A 521 3.94 20.92 29.08
N SER A 522 2.67 21.01 29.46
CA SER A 522 1.79 19.86 29.60
C SER A 522 1.75 19.08 28.30
N GLY A 523 1.68 17.75 28.40
CA GLY A 523 1.63 16.86 27.24
C GLY A 523 0.31 16.95 26.45
N SER A 524 -0.76 17.50 27.02
CA SER A 524 -2.07 17.57 26.34
C SER A 524 -2.89 18.82 26.67
N GLN A 525 -2.63 19.48 27.81
CA GLN A 525 -3.42 20.67 28.16
C GLN A 525 -3.03 21.88 27.33
N PHE A 526 -4.03 22.53 26.78
CA PHE A 526 -3.91 23.76 26.01
C PHE A 526 -4.94 24.78 26.48
N TYR A 527 -4.72 26.04 26.11
CA TYR A 527 -5.66 27.12 26.30
C TYR A 527 -5.76 27.97 25.05
N ILE A 528 -6.89 28.64 24.89
CA ILE A 528 -7.15 29.61 23.83
C ILE A 528 -7.32 30.98 24.49
N VAL A 529 -6.55 31.96 24.02
CA VAL A 529 -6.63 33.34 24.51
C VAL A 529 -7.90 33.99 24.00
N GLU A 530 -8.76 34.41 24.92
CA GLU A 530 -10.01 35.10 24.62
C GLU A 530 -9.86 36.63 24.73
N ASN A 531 -8.95 37.14 25.57
CA ASN A 531 -8.80 38.58 25.75
C ASN A 531 -8.46 39.29 24.43
N SER A 532 -9.26 40.27 24.02
CA SER A 532 -9.08 41.02 22.77
C SER A 532 -7.78 41.83 22.71
N ASN A 533 -7.20 42.18 23.86
CA ASN A 533 -5.91 42.86 23.99
C ASN A 533 -4.73 41.86 24.13
N GLY A 534 -5.03 40.56 24.09
CA GLY A 534 -4.08 39.49 24.36
C GLY A 534 -3.66 39.41 25.82
N THR A 535 -2.69 38.53 26.11
CA THR A 535 -2.17 38.31 27.46
C THR A 535 -0.64 38.44 27.51
N PRO A 536 -0.08 39.66 27.35
CA PRO A 536 1.37 39.83 27.17
C PRO A 536 2.24 39.34 28.33
N HIS A 537 1.67 39.21 29.53
CA HIS A 537 2.37 38.67 30.70
C HIS A 537 2.75 37.19 30.55
N LEU A 538 2.10 36.46 29.64
CA LEU A 538 2.45 35.07 29.29
C LEU A 538 3.52 34.98 28.18
N ASN A 539 3.80 36.07 27.46
CA ASN A 539 4.81 36.07 26.39
C ASN A 539 6.18 35.68 26.93
N MET A 540 6.94 34.95 26.11
CA MET A 540 8.27 34.41 26.46
C MET A 540 8.29 33.48 27.68
N ASN A 541 7.12 33.09 28.20
CA ASN A 541 6.97 32.28 29.41
C ASN A 541 6.21 30.96 29.19
N TYR A 542 5.44 30.90 28.10
CA TYR A 542 4.64 29.76 27.66
C TYR A 542 4.78 29.63 26.13
N THR A 543 4.67 28.41 25.64
CA THR A 543 4.66 28.14 24.19
C THR A 543 3.31 28.49 23.60
N VAL A 544 3.32 29.30 22.55
CA VAL A 544 2.19 29.49 21.63
C VAL A 544 2.47 28.63 20.41
N PHE A 545 1.61 27.65 20.15
CA PHE A 545 1.82 26.64 19.10
C PHE A 545 0.75 26.67 18.01
N GLY A 546 -0.24 27.54 18.13
CA GLY A 546 -1.28 27.68 17.13
C GLY A 546 -2.10 28.95 17.30
N GLN A 547 -3.12 29.07 16.46
CA GLN A 547 -4.02 30.22 16.41
C GLN A 547 -5.40 29.75 15.95
N VAL A 548 -6.45 30.23 16.61
CA VAL A 548 -7.82 30.07 16.13
C VAL A 548 -7.99 30.93 14.87
N ILE A 549 -8.43 30.28 13.80
CA ILE A 549 -8.67 30.88 12.49
C ILE A 549 -10.17 31.04 12.20
N ASP A 550 -11.03 30.32 12.93
CA ASP A 550 -12.48 30.49 12.92
C ASP A 550 -13.10 30.02 14.23
N GLY A 551 -14.28 30.55 14.57
CA GLY A 551 -15.02 30.18 15.77
C GLY A 551 -14.57 30.92 17.04
N MET A 552 -13.98 32.11 16.92
CA MET A 552 -13.68 32.93 18.11
C MET A 552 -14.94 33.38 18.87
N ASN A 553 -16.07 33.57 18.18
CA ASN A 553 -17.35 33.78 18.85
C ASN A 553 -17.77 32.58 19.72
N VAL A 554 -17.42 31.36 19.33
CA VAL A 554 -17.64 30.14 20.14
C VAL A 554 -16.73 30.15 21.37
N VAL A 555 -15.49 30.60 21.21
CA VAL A 555 -14.55 30.78 22.33
C VAL A 555 -15.09 31.80 23.34
N GLU A 556 -15.64 32.92 22.86
CA GLU A 556 -16.28 33.96 23.68
C GLU A 556 -17.52 33.42 24.40
N ASP A 557 -18.40 32.69 23.70
CA ASP A 557 -19.59 32.07 24.30
C ASP A 557 -19.21 31.07 25.41
N ILE A 558 -18.11 30.32 25.23
CA ILE A 558 -17.57 29.43 26.27
C ILE A 558 -16.98 30.25 27.43
N ALA A 559 -16.35 31.39 27.15
CA ALA A 559 -15.76 32.25 28.19
C ALA A 559 -16.79 32.89 29.12
N ASP A 560 -18.00 33.17 28.62
CA ASP A 560 -19.11 33.80 29.35
C ASP A 560 -19.89 32.84 30.28
N VAL A 561 -19.58 31.54 30.27
CA VAL A 561 -20.31 30.57 31.12
C VAL A 561 -20.06 30.81 32.61
N GLU A 562 -21.08 30.60 33.44
CA GLU A 562 -20.95 30.73 34.90
C GLU A 562 -19.91 29.74 35.45
N THR A 563 -18.96 30.24 36.25
CA THR A 563 -17.91 29.45 36.89
C THR A 563 -17.98 29.48 38.42
N ASN A 564 -17.33 28.52 39.07
CA ASN A 564 -17.13 28.50 40.52
C ASN A 564 -15.85 29.25 40.93
N GLU A 565 -15.54 29.26 42.23
CA GLU A 565 -14.35 29.95 42.80
C GLU A 565 -12.99 29.42 42.28
N SER A 566 -12.96 28.29 41.58
CA SER A 566 -11.77 27.72 40.95
C SER A 566 -11.75 27.91 39.43
N ASP A 567 -12.55 28.85 38.92
CA ASP A 567 -12.73 29.15 37.49
C ASP A 567 -13.28 27.96 36.68
N ARG A 568 -13.86 26.95 37.34
CA ARG A 568 -14.46 25.79 36.65
C ARG A 568 -15.91 26.10 36.29
N PRO A 569 -16.34 25.86 35.03
CA PRO A 569 -17.76 25.96 34.65
C PRO A 569 -18.70 25.17 35.57
N LEU A 570 -19.85 25.77 35.93
CA LEU A 570 -20.88 25.12 36.74
C LEU A 570 -21.55 23.95 36.00
N GLN A 571 -21.66 24.08 34.68
CA GLN A 571 -22.03 23.00 33.77
C GLN A 571 -20.81 22.69 32.89
N ASP A 572 -20.45 21.42 32.79
CA ASP A 572 -19.30 20.98 32.01
C ASP A 572 -19.50 21.38 30.53
N VAL A 573 -18.50 22.04 29.95
CA VAL A 573 -18.43 22.37 28.53
C VAL A 573 -17.56 21.32 27.84
N TYR A 574 -18.14 20.53 26.94
CA TYR A 574 -17.43 19.44 26.29
C TYR A 574 -16.76 19.86 24.99
N LEU A 575 -15.53 19.42 24.81
CA LEU A 575 -14.91 19.18 23.52
C LEU A 575 -15.38 17.78 23.06
N ARG A 576 -16.35 17.75 22.16
CA ARG A 576 -17.02 16.53 21.68
C ARG A 576 -16.06 15.68 20.87
N GLU A 577 -15.42 16.30 19.89
CA GLU A 577 -14.49 15.67 18.98
C GLU A 577 -13.38 16.66 18.62
N ALA A 578 -12.15 16.17 18.52
CA ALA A 578 -11.08 16.89 17.85
C ALA A 578 -10.66 16.10 16.62
N SER A 579 -10.74 16.69 15.45
CA SER A 579 -10.39 16.07 14.17
C SER A 579 -9.52 16.99 13.32
N THR A 580 -9.03 16.48 12.19
CA THR A 580 -8.27 17.28 11.23
C THR A 580 -9.01 17.37 9.90
N VAL A 581 -8.88 18.52 9.24
CA VAL A 581 -9.41 18.76 7.90
C VAL A 581 -8.28 19.25 7.00
N MET A 582 -8.28 18.79 5.74
CA MET A 582 -7.31 19.21 4.73
C MET A 582 -7.90 20.34 3.90
N LEU A 583 -7.25 21.50 3.92
CA LEU A 583 -7.70 22.71 3.21
C LEU A 583 -6.61 23.20 2.25
N THR A 584 -6.99 23.68 1.09
CA THR A 584 -6.05 24.34 0.16
C THR A 584 -5.70 25.75 0.63
N ALA A 585 -4.62 26.32 0.08
CA ALA A 585 -4.25 27.72 0.33
C ALA A 585 -5.39 28.69 0.00
N GLU A 586 -6.16 28.39 -1.04
CA GLU A 586 -7.31 29.20 -1.47
C GLU A 586 -8.46 29.09 -0.47
N GLU A 587 -8.84 27.89 -0.02
CA GLU A 587 -9.87 27.73 1.02
C GLU A 587 -9.48 28.43 2.33
N LEU A 588 -8.19 28.40 2.69
CA LEU A 588 -7.66 29.11 3.85
C LEU A 588 -7.79 30.62 3.72
N LEU A 589 -7.48 31.15 2.54
CA LEU A 589 -7.58 32.58 2.28
C LEU A 589 -9.04 33.04 2.20
N GLU A 590 -9.88 32.33 1.44
CA GLU A 590 -11.26 32.74 1.16
C GLU A 590 -12.18 32.57 2.35
N ASN A 591 -12.08 31.44 3.06
CA ASN A 591 -13.01 31.12 4.15
C ASN A 591 -12.51 31.64 5.51
N TYR A 592 -11.19 31.78 5.68
CA TYR A 592 -10.59 32.06 6.99
C TYR A 592 -9.63 33.25 6.99
N ASN A 593 -9.40 33.90 5.84
CA ASN A 593 -8.46 35.01 5.68
C ASN A 593 -7.03 34.66 6.15
N VAL A 594 -6.63 33.39 6.00
CA VAL A 594 -5.30 32.88 6.34
C VAL A 594 -4.45 32.80 5.07
N ASN A 595 -3.40 33.62 4.98
CA ASN A 595 -2.47 33.59 3.86
C ASN A 595 -1.22 32.77 4.20
N VAL A 596 -1.20 31.52 3.74
CA VAL A 596 -0.10 30.57 3.92
C VAL A 596 1.09 30.80 2.98
N LEU A 597 0.92 31.60 1.91
CA LEU A 597 1.97 31.87 0.92
C LEU A 597 2.90 33.03 1.32
N VAL A 598 2.62 33.70 2.44
CA VAL A 598 3.33 34.91 2.90
C VAL A 598 4.05 34.70 4.25
N GLN A 599 3.96 33.52 4.85
CA GLN A 599 4.55 33.23 6.17
C GLN A 599 5.99 32.71 6.11
#